data_AF-A0A6V7Y8A7-F1
#
_entry.id   AF-A0A6V7Y8A7-F1
#
_cell.length_a   1.000
_cell.length_b   1.000
_cell.length_c   1.000
_cell.angle_alpha   90.00
_cell.angle_beta   90.00
_cell.angle_gamma   90.00
#
_symmetry.space_group_name_H-M   'P 1'
#
loop_
_entity.id
_entity.type
_entity.pdbx_description
1 polymer ?
#
loop_
_entity_poly.entity_id
_entity_poly.type
_entity_poly.pdbx_seq_one_letter_code
_entity_poly.pdbx_strand_id
1 'polypeptide(L)'
;MKEQLELKMIEIAPRSTQEIIHYLPHQPVFKSSSSFTKLRVVFDAGSGKTPLNNELLRGAVLLPQLPGIIIRTFLFNHLVIADIAKAFLQIQLRTQDRDVTRFLWLKDIQLPPENQNLVCYRFTRVLFGVISSPFLLIATILHHLETIDHPLSEEIKSNLYMDNIILGAKNEREVKEKYLEMIKIFEKASMKIREFCTSPREYNQLFEEADKHPGIEKGNIKFLGINWQIEKDKYSQKLPGKSYSSMNKRELLSLIHSNFDPLGLIGPTLLPAKLLYQKVCNRNIDWNGPLEEDELEEINRIIEDWGEQEFIRPRN
;
A
#
# COMPACT_ATOMS: atom_id res chain seq x y z
N MET A 1 19.27 3.06 8.03
CA MET A 1 19.63 4.17 8.94
C MET A 1 20.56 5.19 8.29
N LYS A 2 21.79 4.82 7.89
CA LYS A 2 22.72 5.76 7.22
C LYS A 2 22.08 6.49 6.01
N GLU A 3 21.46 5.74 5.10
CA GLU A 3 20.72 6.32 3.96
C GLU A 3 19.62 7.32 4.41
N GLN A 4 18.87 7.00 5.47
CA GLN A 4 17.79 7.89 5.95
C GLN A 4 18.35 9.19 6.57
N LEU A 5 19.53 9.14 7.19
CA LEU A 5 20.25 10.32 7.68
C LEU A 5 20.79 11.17 6.52
N GLU A 6 21.40 10.53 5.52
CA GLU A 6 21.92 11.20 4.31
C GLU A 6 20.80 11.91 3.54
N LEU A 7 19.65 11.27 3.43
CA LEU A 7 18.44 11.84 2.81
C LEU A 7 17.70 12.84 3.73
N LYS A 8 18.22 13.12 4.94
CA LYS A 8 17.63 14.01 5.93
C LYS A 8 16.15 13.68 6.22
N MET A 9 15.81 12.39 6.21
CA MET A 9 14.48 11.88 6.60
C MET A 9 14.35 11.76 8.12
N ILE A 10 15.49 11.52 8.77
CA ILE A 10 15.64 11.46 10.21
C ILE A 10 16.83 12.32 10.62
N GLU A 11 16.85 12.72 11.89
CA GLU A 11 17.96 13.43 12.51
C GLU A 11 18.18 12.91 13.92
N ILE A 12 19.38 13.12 14.47
CA ILE A 12 19.64 12.84 15.89
C ILE A 12 18.75 13.76 16.71
N ALA A 13 17.97 13.19 17.63
CA ALA A 13 17.07 13.96 18.45
C ALA A 13 17.89 14.86 19.39
N PRO A 14 17.67 16.19 19.37
CA PRO A 14 18.32 17.07 20.33
C PRO A 14 17.82 16.77 21.75
N ARG A 15 18.55 17.27 22.75
CA ARG A 15 17.99 17.37 24.10
C ARG A 15 16.69 18.17 24.00
N SER A 16 15.57 17.51 24.30
CA SER A 16 14.27 18.15 24.19
C SER A 16 14.13 19.20 25.28
N THR A 17 13.66 20.37 24.90
CA THR A 17 13.08 21.36 25.83
C THR A 17 11.55 21.33 25.77
N GLN A 18 10.97 20.40 25.01
CA GLN A 18 9.52 20.29 24.84
C GLN A 18 8.89 19.42 25.93
N GLU A 19 7.64 19.74 26.27
CA GLU A 19 6.83 18.99 27.22
C GLU A 19 6.31 17.68 26.64
N ILE A 20 6.05 17.62 25.33
CA ILE A 20 5.45 16.46 24.66
C ILE A 20 6.52 15.70 23.87
N ILE A 21 6.80 14.48 24.29
CA ILE A 21 7.79 13.60 23.66
C ILE A 21 7.19 12.20 23.54
N HIS A 22 7.32 11.58 22.38
CA HIS A 22 6.87 10.20 22.14
C HIS A 22 7.94 9.38 21.43
N TYR A 23 8.01 8.10 21.81
CA TYR A 23 8.93 7.12 21.22
C TYR A 23 8.15 6.04 20.48
N LEU A 24 8.37 5.97 19.18
CA LEU A 24 7.81 4.97 18.29
C LEU A 24 8.59 3.65 18.43
N PRO A 25 7.92 2.54 18.78
CA PRO A 25 8.49 1.23 18.60
C PRO A 25 8.69 0.95 17.11
N HIS A 26 9.71 0.16 16.79
CA HIS A 26 10.01 -0.25 15.42
C HIS A 26 10.44 -1.70 15.35
N GLN A 27 10.19 -2.31 14.19
CA GLN A 27 10.53 -3.69 13.93
C GLN A 27 10.95 -3.92 12.47
N PRO A 28 11.83 -4.90 12.21
CA PRO A 28 12.18 -5.30 10.87
C PRO A 28 11.04 -6.11 10.23
N VAL A 29 10.66 -5.74 9.02
CA VAL A 29 9.79 -6.54 8.15
C VAL A 29 10.59 -6.99 6.94
N PHE A 30 10.70 -8.30 6.77
CA PHE A 30 11.42 -8.91 5.65
C PHE A 30 10.44 -9.20 4.51
N LYS A 31 10.64 -8.56 3.35
CA LYS A 31 9.88 -8.85 2.13
C LYS A 31 10.76 -9.63 1.16
N SER A 32 10.70 -10.95 1.25
CA SER A 32 11.42 -11.89 0.37
C SER A 32 11.09 -11.71 -1.12
N SER A 33 9.95 -11.11 -1.47
CA SER A 33 9.51 -10.84 -2.84
C SER A 33 9.93 -9.47 -3.40
N SER A 34 10.56 -8.59 -2.62
CA SER A 34 11.00 -7.28 -3.11
C SER A 34 12.39 -7.35 -3.74
N SER A 35 12.50 -6.97 -5.02
CA SER A 35 13.77 -6.92 -5.75
C SER A 35 14.75 -5.86 -5.20
N PHE A 36 14.25 -4.81 -4.53
CA PHE A 36 15.04 -3.64 -4.13
C PHE A 36 15.32 -3.54 -2.62
N THR A 37 14.38 -3.89 -1.74
CA THR A 37 14.57 -3.79 -0.27
C THR A 37 14.03 -5.02 0.43
N LYS A 38 14.92 -6.01 0.63
CA LYS A 38 14.64 -7.25 1.37
C LYS A 38 14.24 -7.00 2.83
N LEU A 39 14.66 -5.87 3.41
CA LEU A 39 14.36 -5.43 4.76
C LEU A 39 13.73 -4.03 4.74
N ARG A 40 12.62 -3.85 5.46
CA ARG A 40 12.01 -2.54 5.74
C ARG A 40 11.86 -2.37 7.25
N VAL A 41 12.23 -1.20 7.77
CA VAL A 41 11.94 -0.86 9.17
C VAL A 41 10.54 -0.28 9.23
N VAL A 42 9.67 -0.87 10.04
CA VAL A 42 8.30 -0.40 10.25
C VAL A 42 8.20 0.21 11.63
N PHE A 43 7.66 1.43 11.68
CA PHE A 43 7.38 2.15 12.91
C PHE A 43 5.89 2.00 13.23
N ASP A 44 5.58 1.68 14.48
CA ASP A 44 4.22 1.41 14.91
C ASP A 44 3.73 2.47 15.88
N ALA A 45 2.94 3.41 15.35
CA ALA A 45 2.31 4.46 16.13
C ALA A 45 1.01 4.00 16.83
N GLY A 46 0.58 2.75 16.62
CA GLY A 46 -0.62 2.16 17.20
C GLY A 46 -0.37 1.29 18.43
N SER A 47 0.89 1.06 18.81
CA SER A 47 1.25 0.25 19.98
C SER A 47 1.90 1.04 21.10
N GLY A 48 2.09 0.36 22.24
CA GLY A 48 2.61 0.95 23.48
C GLY A 48 1.52 1.29 24.49
N LYS A 49 1.94 1.77 25.67
CA LYS A 49 1.02 2.16 26.75
C LYS A 49 0.16 3.37 26.37
N THR A 50 0.73 4.29 25.60
CA THR A 50 0.09 5.49 25.06
C THR A 50 0.39 5.57 23.56
N PRO A 51 -0.40 4.87 22.72
CA PRO A 51 -0.23 4.89 21.28
C PRO A 51 -0.39 6.29 20.71
N LEU A 52 0.57 6.74 19.89
CA LEU A 52 0.53 8.07 19.27
C LEU A 52 -0.73 8.26 18.41
N ASN A 53 -1.19 7.20 17.74
CA ASN A 53 -2.38 7.25 16.89
C ASN A 53 -3.68 7.52 17.66
N ASN A 54 -3.70 7.34 18.98
CA ASN A 54 -4.87 7.69 19.81
C ASN A 54 -4.89 9.18 20.18
N GLU A 55 -3.74 9.84 20.15
CA GLU A 55 -3.56 11.24 20.54
C GLU A 55 -3.58 12.20 19.34
N LEU A 56 -3.58 11.66 18.12
CA LEU A 56 -3.56 12.44 16.88
C LEU A 56 -4.91 12.41 16.17
N LEU A 57 -5.30 13.56 15.62
CA LEU A 57 -6.42 13.64 14.70
C LEU A 57 -6.06 12.98 13.37
N ARG A 58 -6.89 12.04 12.92
CA ARG A 58 -6.75 11.38 11.61
C ARG A 58 -6.79 12.36 10.42
N GLY A 59 -7.55 13.44 10.56
CA GLY A 59 -7.92 14.32 9.43
C GLY A 59 -9.05 13.74 8.58
N ALA A 60 -9.50 14.54 7.60
CA ALA A 60 -10.57 14.13 6.70
C ALA A 60 -10.11 13.06 5.71
N VAL A 61 -11.00 12.15 5.30
CA VAL A 61 -10.72 11.20 4.23
C VAL A 61 -10.99 11.88 2.89
N LEU A 62 -9.93 12.38 2.25
CA LEU A 62 -9.98 13.09 0.97
C LEU A 62 -9.81 12.18 -0.25
N LEU A 63 -9.57 10.89 -0.03
CA LEU A 63 -9.38 9.92 -1.11
C LEU A 63 -10.70 9.64 -1.84
N PRO A 64 -10.69 9.58 -3.18
CA PRO A 64 -11.81 9.02 -3.92
C PRO A 64 -12.07 7.57 -3.48
N GLN A 65 -13.31 7.13 -3.62
CA GLN A 65 -13.69 5.76 -3.29
C GLN A 65 -12.94 4.78 -4.22
N LEU A 66 -12.18 3.87 -3.63
CA LEU A 66 -11.39 2.87 -4.35
C LEU A 66 -12.24 2.07 -5.37
N PRO A 67 -13.45 1.58 -5.04
CA PRO A 67 -14.31 0.93 -6.03
C PRO A 67 -14.59 1.81 -7.26
N GLY A 68 -14.81 3.11 -7.06
CA GLY A 68 -15.05 4.06 -8.15
C GLY A 68 -13.83 4.24 -9.07
N ILE A 69 -12.63 4.28 -8.49
CA ILE A 69 -11.37 4.30 -9.26
C ILE A 69 -11.26 3.04 -10.11
N ILE A 70 -11.45 1.87 -9.51
CA ILE A 70 -11.34 0.58 -10.21
C ILE A 70 -12.40 0.48 -11.29
N ILE A 71 -13.65 0.90 -11.04
CA ILE A 71 -14.71 0.88 -12.05
C ILE A 71 -14.32 1.69 -13.29
N ARG A 72 -13.74 2.89 -13.11
CA ARG A 72 -13.30 3.73 -14.24
C ARG A 72 -12.20 3.08 -15.06
N THR A 73 -11.37 2.23 -14.47
CA THR A 73 -10.34 1.51 -15.24
C THR A 73 -10.93 0.59 -16.30
N PHE A 74 -12.16 0.08 -16.13
CA PHE A 74 -12.87 -0.71 -17.16
C PHE A 74 -13.44 0.15 -18.30
N LEU A 75 -13.44 1.48 -18.16
CA LEU A 75 -14.00 2.41 -19.14
C LEU A 75 -12.93 3.01 -20.06
N PHE A 76 -11.65 2.87 -19.71
CA PHE A 76 -10.55 3.47 -20.45
C PHE A 76 -10.15 2.59 -21.64
N ASN A 77 -9.80 3.16 -22.79
CA ASN A 77 -9.28 2.32 -23.89
C ASN A 77 -7.90 1.77 -23.53
N HIS A 78 -7.04 2.63 -23.01
CA HIS A 78 -5.72 2.30 -22.46
C HIS A 78 -5.65 2.78 -21.01
N LEU A 79 -5.07 1.97 -20.14
CA LEU A 79 -4.84 2.31 -18.74
C LEU A 79 -3.39 2.74 -18.57
N VAL A 80 -3.15 3.88 -17.95
CA VAL A 80 -1.82 4.36 -17.53
C VAL A 80 -1.79 4.39 -16.02
N ILE A 81 -0.86 3.67 -15.41
CA ILE A 81 -0.63 3.70 -13.96
C ILE A 81 0.75 4.27 -13.65
N ALA A 82 0.90 4.89 -12.49
CA ALA A 82 2.19 5.34 -11.96
C ALA A 82 2.18 5.45 -10.42
N ASP A 83 3.37 5.54 -9.83
CA ASP A 83 3.62 5.68 -8.39
C ASP A 83 4.33 7.01 -8.07
N ILE A 84 3.94 7.67 -6.99
CA ILE A 84 4.63 8.83 -6.43
C ILE A 84 5.76 8.33 -5.51
N ALA A 85 7.00 8.50 -5.95
CA ALA A 85 8.17 7.98 -5.28
C ALA A 85 8.35 8.55 -3.86
N LYS A 86 8.32 7.67 -2.85
CA LYS A 86 8.56 8.03 -1.44
C LYS A 86 7.67 9.20 -0.98
N ALA A 87 6.40 9.23 -1.43
CA ALA A 87 5.52 10.41 -1.33
C ALA A 87 5.44 11.06 0.06
N PHE A 88 5.22 10.26 1.12
CA PHE A 88 5.19 10.76 2.51
C PHE A 88 6.48 11.47 2.92
N LEU A 89 7.63 10.94 2.49
CA LEU A 89 8.95 11.44 2.88
C LEU A 89 9.31 12.76 2.18
N GLN A 90 8.52 13.19 1.19
CA GLN A 90 8.67 14.52 0.58
C GLN A 90 8.12 15.63 1.48
N ILE A 91 7.23 15.29 2.42
CA ILE A 91 6.54 16.27 3.28
C ILE A 91 7.33 16.44 4.58
N GLN A 92 7.71 17.68 4.90
CA GLN A 92 8.43 17.98 6.14
C GLN A 92 7.48 18.09 7.32
N LEU A 93 7.91 17.55 8.46
CA LEU A 93 7.32 17.85 9.75
C LEU A 93 7.85 19.19 10.25
N ARG A 94 6.95 19.99 10.82
CA ARG A 94 7.34 21.20 11.55
C ARG A 94 8.28 20.78 12.68
N THR A 95 9.31 21.57 12.93
CA THR A 95 10.33 21.25 13.93
C THR A 95 9.74 20.98 15.31
N GLN A 96 8.62 21.64 15.64
CA GLN A 96 7.90 21.48 16.90
C GLN A 96 7.25 20.10 17.04
N ASP A 97 6.82 19.48 15.94
CA ASP A 97 6.10 18.21 15.96
C ASP A 97 7.05 17.00 15.88
N ARG A 98 8.35 17.21 15.63
CA ARG A 98 9.29 16.09 15.40
C ARG A 98 9.51 15.24 16.64
N ASP A 99 9.38 15.80 17.84
CA ASP A 99 9.67 15.09 19.09
C ASP A 99 8.61 14.04 19.48
N VAL A 100 7.46 14.01 18.80
CA VAL A 100 6.50 12.91 18.93
C VAL A 100 6.81 11.73 17.99
N THR A 101 7.87 11.84 17.19
CA THR A 101 8.28 10.81 16.23
C THR A 101 9.64 10.20 16.57
N ARG A 102 10.06 10.29 17.84
CA ARG A 102 11.37 9.78 18.26
C ARG A 102 11.40 8.27 18.19
N PHE A 103 12.58 7.70 18.09
CA PHE A 103 12.80 6.26 18.26
C PHE A 103 14.23 6.00 18.71
N LEU A 104 14.42 4.86 19.38
CA LEU A 104 15.73 4.43 19.88
C LEU A 104 16.38 3.47 18.89
N TRP A 105 17.68 3.62 18.68
CA TRP A 105 18.46 2.77 17.79
C TRP A 105 19.77 2.34 18.47
N LEU A 106 20.14 1.06 18.32
CA LEU A 106 21.40 0.53 18.82
C LEU A 106 22.54 0.81 17.84
N LYS A 107 23.66 1.34 18.33
CA LYS A 107 24.86 1.55 17.51
C LYS A 107 25.50 0.21 17.16
N ASP A 108 25.63 -0.66 18.17
CA ASP A 108 26.16 -2.00 18.06
C ASP A 108 25.17 -2.99 18.66
N ILE A 109 24.77 -3.98 17.86
CA ILE A 109 23.84 -5.04 18.28
C ILE A 109 24.50 -6.07 19.22
N GLN A 110 25.83 -6.09 19.30
CA GLN A 110 26.59 -6.98 20.18
C GLN A 110 26.77 -6.43 21.60
N LEU A 111 26.51 -5.13 21.78
CA LEU A 111 26.61 -4.45 23.07
C LEU A 111 25.23 -4.33 23.74
N PRO A 112 25.16 -4.29 25.08
CA PRO A 112 23.89 -4.13 25.79
C PRO A 112 23.21 -2.79 25.44
N PRO A 113 21.88 -2.68 25.59
CA PRO A 113 21.11 -1.47 25.29
C PRO A 113 21.28 -0.38 26.38
N GLU A 114 22.52 0.06 26.57
CA GLU A 114 22.89 1.09 27.53
C GLU A 114 23.01 2.47 26.85
N ASN A 115 22.99 3.54 27.66
CA ASN A 115 23.03 4.94 27.17
C ASN A 115 24.17 5.23 26.18
N GLN A 116 25.30 4.54 26.32
CA GLN A 116 26.47 4.72 25.46
C GLN A 116 26.27 4.10 24.06
N ASN A 117 25.47 3.03 24.00
CA ASN A 117 25.17 2.25 22.80
C ASN A 117 23.81 2.64 22.15
N LEU A 118 23.01 3.46 22.81
CA LEU A 118 21.75 3.97 22.27
C LEU A 118 21.93 5.32 21.57
N VAL A 119 21.22 5.49 20.47
CA VAL A 119 21.02 6.78 19.79
C VAL A 119 19.53 7.03 19.69
N CYS A 120 19.12 8.23 20.08
CA CYS A 120 17.76 8.70 19.83
C CYS A 120 17.73 9.45 18.51
N TYR A 121 16.92 8.96 17.58
CA TYR A 121 16.59 9.65 16.33
C TYR A 121 15.17 10.18 16.40
N ARG A 122 14.84 11.12 15.52
CA ARG A 122 13.47 11.57 15.25
C ARG A 122 13.27 11.80 13.76
N PHE A 123 12.02 11.68 13.29
CA PHE A 123 11.71 11.97 11.91
C PHE A 123 11.65 13.48 11.66
N THR A 124 12.11 13.87 10.48
CA THR A 124 11.96 15.25 9.96
C THR A 124 10.87 15.33 8.89
N ARG A 125 10.35 14.17 8.47
CA ARG A 125 9.37 13.99 7.39
C ARG A 125 8.18 13.18 7.88
N VAL A 126 7.05 13.32 7.20
CA VAL A 126 5.86 12.52 7.48
C VAL A 126 6.21 11.04 7.22
N LEU A 127 5.93 10.17 8.20
CA LEU A 127 6.24 8.74 8.13
C LEU A 127 4.99 7.89 7.91
N PHE A 128 5.18 6.69 7.38
CA PHE A 128 4.13 5.69 7.26
C PHE A 128 3.74 5.13 8.63
N GLY A 129 2.47 4.77 8.83
CA GLY A 129 1.97 4.14 10.07
C GLY A 129 1.36 5.11 11.09
N VAL A 130 1.52 6.42 10.90
CA VAL A 130 0.84 7.45 11.70
C VAL A 130 -0.54 7.75 11.10
N ILE A 131 -1.56 7.87 11.95
CA ILE A 131 -2.97 7.99 11.55
C ILE A 131 -3.28 9.23 10.71
N SER A 132 -2.53 10.32 10.91
CA SER A 132 -2.68 11.59 10.19
C SER A 132 -1.91 11.64 8.87
N SER A 133 -0.93 10.75 8.65
CA SER A 133 -0.06 10.78 7.47
C SER A 133 -0.82 10.69 6.14
N PRO A 134 -1.84 9.81 5.97
CA PRO A 134 -2.61 9.76 4.73
C PRO A 134 -3.29 11.08 4.38
N PHE A 135 -3.86 11.76 5.38
CA PHE A 135 -4.47 13.08 5.17
C PHE A 135 -3.42 14.12 4.76
N LEU A 136 -2.29 14.18 5.49
CA LEU A 136 -1.21 15.13 5.17
C LEU A 136 -0.69 14.95 3.74
N LEU A 137 -0.53 13.69 3.30
CA LEU A 137 -0.10 13.39 1.93
C LEU A 137 -1.11 13.88 0.90
N ILE A 138 -2.37 13.47 1.03
CA ILE A 138 -3.39 13.78 0.03
C ILE A 138 -3.72 15.27 0.02
N ALA A 139 -3.84 15.92 1.17
CA ALA A 139 -4.06 17.36 1.25
C ALA A 139 -2.94 18.15 0.55
N THR A 140 -1.68 17.71 0.72
CA THR A 140 -0.53 18.35 0.07
C THR A 140 -0.59 18.17 -1.45
N ILE A 141 -0.87 16.96 -1.94
CA ILE A 141 -0.96 16.70 -3.38
C ILE A 141 -2.13 17.47 -3.99
N LEU A 142 -3.31 17.45 -3.37
CA LEU A 142 -4.49 18.17 -3.86
C LEU A 142 -4.24 19.67 -3.92
N HIS A 143 -3.60 20.25 -2.89
CA HIS A 143 -3.22 21.66 -2.89
C HIS A 143 -2.33 22.01 -4.09
N HIS A 144 -1.29 21.20 -4.37
CA HIS A 144 -0.45 21.41 -5.55
C HIS A 144 -1.23 21.28 -6.87
N LEU A 145 -2.11 20.27 -6.99
CA LEU A 145 -2.94 20.08 -8.18
C LEU A 145 -3.97 21.22 -8.38
N GLU A 146 -4.45 21.84 -7.31
CA GLU A 146 -5.32 23.03 -7.36
C GLU A 146 -4.58 24.30 -7.82
N THR A 147 -3.28 24.41 -7.55
CA THR A 147 -2.49 25.55 -8.03
C THR A 147 -2.15 25.49 -9.52
N ILE A 148 -2.42 24.36 -10.18
CA ILE A 148 -2.08 24.11 -11.58
C ILE A 148 -3.37 24.05 -12.40
N ASP A 149 -3.64 25.11 -13.16
CA ASP A 149 -4.74 25.15 -14.13
C ASP A 149 -4.42 24.28 -15.36
N HIS A 150 -4.68 22.98 -15.24
CA HIS A 150 -4.47 22.01 -16.30
C HIS A 150 -5.50 20.88 -16.22
N PRO A 151 -6.14 20.45 -17.35
CA PRO A 151 -7.16 19.40 -17.32
C PRO A 151 -6.68 18.08 -16.70
N LEU A 152 -5.40 17.73 -16.92
CA LEU A 152 -4.78 16.55 -16.32
C LEU A 152 -4.73 16.62 -14.79
N SER A 153 -4.61 17.80 -14.18
CA SER A 153 -4.65 17.93 -12.72
C SER A 153 -5.98 17.42 -12.15
N GLU A 154 -7.10 17.81 -12.76
CA GLU A 154 -8.44 17.38 -12.32
C GLU A 154 -8.67 15.88 -12.53
N GLU A 155 -8.15 15.34 -13.63
CA GLU A 155 -8.19 13.90 -13.89
C GLU A 155 -7.37 13.12 -12.85
N ILE A 156 -6.17 13.62 -12.50
CA ILE A 156 -5.32 13.04 -11.45
C ILE A 156 -6.04 13.10 -10.10
N LYS A 157 -6.61 14.26 -9.71
CA LYS A 157 -7.36 14.40 -8.44
C LYS A 157 -8.45 13.33 -8.32
N SER A 158 -9.17 13.09 -9.40
CA SER A 158 -10.28 12.14 -9.44
C SER A 158 -9.81 10.68 -9.33
N ASN A 159 -8.56 10.39 -9.72
CA ASN A 159 -8.03 9.03 -9.83
C ASN A 159 -6.73 8.79 -9.06
N LEU A 160 -6.48 9.60 -8.04
CA LEU A 160 -5.39 9.41 -7.10
C LEU A 160 -5.84 8.50 -5.95
N TYR A 161 -5.05 7.47 -5.66
CA TYR A 161 -5.23 6.66 -4.46
C TYR A 161 -3.93 6.53 -3.68
N MET A 162 -3.83 7.30 -2.59
CA MET A 162 -2.61 7.45 -1.80
C MET A 162 -1.44 7.96 -2.67
N ASP A 163 -0.52 7.08 -3.01
CA ASP A 163 0.65 7.28 -3.86
C ASP A 163 0.47 6.77 -5.30
N ASN A 164 -0.65 6.10 -5.62
CA ASN A 164 -0.91 5.55 -6.94
C ASN A 164 -1.78 6.49 -7.78
N ILE A 165 -1.37 6.70 -9.04
CA ILE A 165 -2.10 7.50 -10.03
C ILE A 165 -2.61 6.58 -11.13
N ILE A 166 -3.88 6.70 -11.50
CA ILE A 166 -4.54 5.82 -12.48
C ILE A 166 -5.27 6.66 -13.52
N LEU A 167 -4.81 6.67 -14.77
CA LEU A 167 -5.37 7.51 -15.83
C LEU A 167 -5.83 6.66 -17.01
N GLY A 168 -6.81 7.17 -17.74
CA GLY A 168 -7.22 6.59 -19.01
C GLY A 168 -6.48 7.24 -20.18
N ALA A 169 -6.43 6.59 -21.33
CA ALA A 169 -6.01 7.21 -22.59
C ALA A 169 -6.73 6.56 -23.77
N LYS A 170 -6.93 7.30 -24.85
CA LYS A 170 -7.64 6.84 -26.06
C LYS A 170 -6.73 6.17 -27.08
N ASN A 171 -5.45 6.53 -27.09
CA ASN A 171 -4.44 6.05 -28.03
C ASN A 171 -3.02 6.29 -27.49
N GLU A 172 -2.00 5.78 -28.20
CA GLU A 172 -0.58 5.92 -27.87
C GLU A 172 -0.14 7.37 -27.66
N ARG A 173 -0.65 8.29 -28.49
CA ARG A 173 -0.28 9.71 -28.41
C ARG A 173 -0.73 10.31 -27.08
N GLU A 174 -1.97 10.04 -26.67
CA GLU A 174 -2.49 10.51 -25.38
C GLU A 174 -1.73 9.88 -24.19
N VAL A 175 -1.30 8.62 -24.30
CA VAL A 175 -0.44 7.99 -23.29
C VAL A 175 0.87 8.77 -23.13
N LYS A 176 1.54 9.10 -24.24
CA LYS A 176 2.79 9.87 -24.22
C LYS A 176 2.59 11.29 -23.68
N GLU A 177 1.52 11.96 -24.09
CA GLU A 177 1.18 13.30 -23.59
C GLU A 177 0.95 13.28 -22.07
N LYS A 178 0.15 12.33 -21.56
CA LYS A 178 -0.10 12.18 -20.12
C LYS A 178 1.17 11.85 -19.33
N TYR A 179 2.06 11.00 -19.87
CA TYR A 179 3.35 10.72 -19.26
C TYR A 179 4.18 12.01 -19.04
N LEU A 180 4.39 12.79 -20.11
CA LEU A 180 5.22 13.99 -20.07
C LEU A 180 4.60 15.09 -19.19
N GLU A 181 3.29 15.32 -19.31
CA GLU A 181 2.62 16.35 -18.51
C GLU A 181 2.56 15.98 -17.03
N MET A 182 2.35 14.69 -16.70
CA MET A 182 2.36 14.24 -15.30
C MET A 182 3.72 14.47 -14.64
N ILE A 183 4.83 14.18 -15.34
CA ILE A 183 6.18 14.48 -14.83
C ILE A 183 6.31 15.98 -14.54
N LYS A 184 5.93 16.86 -15.48
CA LYS A 184 6.03 18.32 -15.30
C LYS A 184 5.18 18.82 -14.13
N ILE A 185 3.97 18.29 -13.97
CA ILE A 185 3.04 18.65 -12.89
C ILE A 185 3.69 18.34 -11.53
N PHE A 186 4.20 17.12 -11.36
CA PHE A 186 4.75 16.68 -10.07
C PHE A 186 6.17 17.16 -9.81
N GLU A 187 6.94 17.54 -10.84
CA GLU A 187 8.22 18.23 -10.70
C GLU A 187 8.04 19.57 -9.96
N LYS A 188 6.96 20.31 -10.24
CA LYS A 188 6.60 21.54 -9.50
C LYS A 188 6.31 21.27 -8.02
N ALA A 189 5.80 20.09 -7.69
CA ALA A 189 5.56 19.64 -6.32
C ALA A 189 6.81 19.00 -5.67
N SER A 190 7.95 18.97 -6.37
CA SER A 190 9.16 18.24 -5.94
C SER A 190 8.90 16.76 -5.63
N MET A 191 7.92 16.17 -6.31
CA MET A 191 7.55 14.76 -6.16
C MET A 191 7.92 14.01 -7.44
N LYS A 192 8.82 13.03 -7.35
CA LYS A 192 9.18 12.21 -8.51
C LYS A 192 8.09 11.17 -8.77
N ILE A 193 7.63 11.06 -10.02
CA ILE A 193 6.78 9.95 -10.47
C ILE A 193 7.65 8.85 -11.06
N ARG A 194 7.25 7.60 -10.87
CA ARG A 194 7.97 6.40 -11.33
C ARG A 194 7.01 5.23 -11.51
N GLU A 195 7.57 4.08 -11.85
CA GLU A 195 6.86 2.82 -12.00
C GLU A 195 5.66 2.93 -12.95
N PHE A 196 5.86 3.66 -14.05
CA PHE A 196 4.88 3.82 -15.10
C PHE A 196 4.60 2.49 -15.79
N CYS A 197 3.33 2.24 -16.08
CA CYS A 197 2.91 1.09 -16.86
C CYS A 197 1.65 1.41 -17.66
N THR A 198 1.57 0.87 -18.87
CA THR A 198 0.40 1.01 -19.76
C THR A 198 0.08 -0.27 -20.51
N SER A 199 -1.15 -0.37 -21.03
CA SER A 199 -1.55 -1.39 -22.01
C SER A 199 -1.98 -0.74 -23.33
N PRO A 200 -1.65 -1.32 -24.50
CA PRO A 200 -0.92 -2.58 -24.69
C PRO A 200 0.58 -2.44 -24.39
N ARG A 201 1.27 -3.57 -24.25
CA ARG A 201 2.64 -3.63 -23.70
C ARG A 201 3.63 -2.78 -24.51
N GLU A 202 3.42 -2.66 -25.81
CA GLU A 202 4.27 -1.93 -26.76
C GLU A 202 4.41 -0.47 -26.38
N TYR A 203 3.35 0.16 -25.84
CA TYR A 203 3.36 1.58 -25.48
C TYR A 203 4.27 1.88 -24.28
N ASN A 204 4.70 0.87 -23.52
CA ASN A 204 5.66 1.08 -22.43
C ASN A 204 7.05 1.50 -22.93
N GLN A 205 7.35 1.35 -24.23
CA GLN A 205 8.58 1.88 -24.83
C GLN A 205 8.64 3.41 -24.81
N LEU A 206 7.50 4.08 -24.61
CA LEU A 206 7.40 5.53 -24.51
C LEU A 206 7.98 6.09 -23.21
N PHE A 207 8.04 5.27 -22.15
CA PHE A 207 8.55 5.69 -20.85
C PHE A 207 10.05 5.51 -20.77
N GLU A 208 10.74 6.40 -20.04
CA GLU A 208 12.15 6.22 -19.74
C GLU A 208 12.38 4.93 -18.95
N GLU A 209 13.50 4.24 -19.22
CA GLU A 209 13.82 2.96 -18.58
C GLU A 209 13.83 3.07 -17.04
N ALA A 210 14.34 4.19 -16.52
CA ALA A 210 14.40 4.46 -15.07
C ALA A 210 13.03 4.69 -14.42
N ASP A 211 12.01 4.96 -15.23
CA ASP A 211 10.65 5.27 -14.79
C ASP A 211 9.69 4.09 -15.01
N LYS A 212 10.06 3.07 -15.78
CA LYS A 212 9.21 1.91 -16.05
C LYS A 212 8.91 1.08 -14.80
N HIS A 213 7.70 0.53 -14.73
CA HIS A 213 7.36 -0.43 -13.70
C HIS A 213 8.18 -1.73 -13.91
N PRO A 214 8.92 -2.21 -12.90
CA PRO A 214 9.82 -3.36 -13.04
C PRO A 214 9.07 -4.68 -13.36
N GLY A 215 7.77 -4.74 -13.04
CA GLY A 215 6.91 -5.87 -13.37
C GLY A 215 6.44 -5.95 -14.84
N ILE A 216 6.74 -4.96 -15.69
CA ILE A 216 6.37 -5.00 -17.11
C ILE A 216 6.98 -6.21 -17.82
N GLU A 217 8.23 -6.56 -17.50
CA GLU A 217 8.92 -7.72 -18.09
C GLU A 217 8.22 -9.04 -17.79
N LYS A 218 7.58 -9.13 -16.62
CA LYS A 218 6.82 -10.31 -16.19
C LYS A 218 5.44 -10.38 -16.85
N GLY A 219 5.02 -9.34 -17.57
CA GLY A 219 3.69 -9.24 -18.19
C GLY A 219 2.53 -9.12 -17.18
N ASN A 220 2.81 -9.12 -15.88
CA ASN A 220 1.82 -9.07 -14.82
C ASN A 220 2.29 -8.14 -13.69
N ILE A 221 1.42 -7.23 -13.31
CA ILE A 221 1.68 -6.21 -12.28
C ILE A 221 0.56 -6.19 -11.26
N LYS A 222 0.89 -5.82 -10.02
CA LYS A 222 -0.09 -5.67 -8.95
C LYS A 222 -0.26 -4.19 -8.63
N PHE A 223 -1.42 -3.60 -8.91
CA PHE A 223 -1.73 -2.22 -8.58
C PHE A 223 -3.00 -2.17 -7.73
N LEU A 224 -3.04 -1.31 -6.71
CA LEU A 224 -4.17 -1.19 -5.77
C LEU A 224 -4.63 -2.52 -5.14
N GLY A 225 -3.78 -3.54 -5.10
CA GLY A 225 -4.13 -4.87 -4.59
C GLY A 225 -4.65 -5.86 -5.65
N ILE A 226 -4.88 -5.43 -6.88
CA ILE A 226 -5.40 -6.22 -8.01
C ILE A 226 -4.25 -6.61 -8.94
N ASN A 227 -4.24 -7.84 -9.45
CA ASN A 227 -3.26 -8.23 -10.48
C ASN A 227 -3.80 -7.91 -11.87
N TRP A 228 -2.93 -7.39 -12.74
CA TRP A 228 -3.24 -7.00 -14.10
C TRP A 228 -2.20 -7.55 -15.06
N GLN A 229 -2.69 -8.39 -15.96
CA GLN A 229 -1.94 -8.97 -17.06
C GLN A 229 -1.93 -7.98 -18.22
N ILE A 230 -0.84 -7.25 -18.37
CA ILE A 230 -0.71 -6.10 -19.28
C ILE A 230 -0.94 -6.52 -20.74
N GLU A 231 -0.31 -7.62 -21.15
CA GLU A 231 -0.34 -8.10 -22.54
C GLU A 231 -1.73 -8.51 -23.00
N LYS A 232 -2.50 -9.13 -22.10
CA LYS A 232 -3.85 -9.61 -22.40
C LYS A 232 -4.93 -8.60 -22.01
N ASP A 233 -4.53 -7.53 -21.33
CA ASP A 233 -5.37 -6.54 -20.69
C ASP A 233 -6.48 -7.15 -19.82
N LYS A 234 -6.08 -8.04 -18.89
CA LYS A 234 -6.98 -8.80 -18.02
C LYS A 234 -6.64 -8.60 -16.55
N TYR A 235 -7.65 -8.39 -15.72
CA TYR A 235 -7.50 -8.53 -14.28
C TYR A 235 -7.54 -9.98 -13.88
N SER A 236 -6.68 -10.36 -12.94
CA SER A 236 -6.59 -11.72 -12.44
C SER A 236 -6.53 -11.76 -10.91
N GLN A 237 -7.31 -12.68 -10.34
CA GLN A 237 -7.31 -12.93 -8.91
C GLN A 237 -7.28 -14.44 -8.67
N LYS A 238 -6.17 -14.90 -8.08
CA LYS A 238 -6.05 -16.30 -7.66
C LYS A 238 -6.80 -16.52 -6.36
N LEU A 239 -7.54 -17.63 -6.29
CA LEU A 239 -8.17 -18.10 -5.07
C LEU A 239 -7.15 -18.89 -4.21
N PRO A 240 -7.41 -19.05 -2.91
CA PRO A 240 -6.54 -19.81 -2.02
C PRO A 240 -6.67 -21.31 -2.33
N GLY A 241 -5.58 -21.99 -2.67
CA GLY A 241 -5.64 -23.38 -3.15
C GLY A 241 -4.95 -24.43 -2.27
N LYS A 242 -4.65 -24.13 -1.00
CA LYS A 242 -3.92 -25.07 -0.12
C LYS A 242 -4.90 -25.86 0.74
N SER A 243 -4.89 -27.19 0.67
CA SER A 243 -5.63 -28.03 1.63
C SER A 243 -4.97 -28.00 3.01
N TYR A 244 -5.78 -28.09 4.06
CA TYR A 244 -5.34 -28.00 5.44
C TYR A 244 -5.62 -29.30 6.21
N SER A 245 -4.61 -29.80 6.92
CA SER A 245 -4.74 -30.95 7.83
C SER A 245 -5.28 -30.56 9.22
N SER A 246 -5.19 -29.28 9.55
CA SER A 246 -5.80 -28.67 10.73
C SER A 246 -5.99 -27.18 10.45
N MET A 247 -7.03 -26.60 11.04
CA MET A 247 -7.32 -25.19 10.89
C MET A 247 -8.03 -24.70 12.17
N ASN A 248 -7.68 -23.50 12.62
CA ASN A 248 -8.43 -22.80 13.66
C ASN A 248 -9.32 -21.69 13.07
N LYS A 249 -10.22 -21.16 13.90
CA LYS A 249 -11.15 -20.09 13.52
C LYS A 249 -10.44 -18.88 12.88
N ARG A 250 -9.29 -18.46 13.40
CA ARG A 250 -8.50 -17.34 12.87
C ARG A 250 -7.95 -17.64 11.48
N GLU A 251 -7.45 -18.86 11.26
CA GLU A 251 -6.93 -19.30 9.97
C GLU A 251 -8.03 -19.38 8.92
N LEU A 252 -9.21 -19.87 9.27
CA LEU A 252 -10.38 -19.86 8.38
C LEU A 252 -10.75 -18.44 7.96
N LEU A 253 -10.82 -17.50 8.92
CA LEU A 253 -11.07 -16.09 8.61
C LEU A 253 -9.96 -15.52 7.71
N SER A 254 -8.70 -15.82 8.03
CA SER A 254 -7.55 -15.35 7.24
C SER A 254 -7.59 -15.89 5.81
N LEU A 255 -8.05 -17.13 5.60
CA LEU A 255 -8.22 -17.72 4.27
C LEU A 255 -9.25 -16.94 3.47
N ILE A 256 -10.44 -16.73 4.03
CA ILE A 256 -11.57 -16.02 3.39
C ILE A 256 -11.19 -14.58 3.03
N HIS A 257 -10.45 -13.90 3.91
CA HIS A 257 -10.04 -12.50 3.74
C HIS A 257 -8.68 -12.34 3.05
N SER A 258 -8.02 -13.43 2.66
CA SER A 258 -6.75 -13.36 1.92
C SER A 258 -6.94 -12.77 0.51
N ASN A 259 -8.14 -12.86 -0.04
CA ASN A 259 -8.50 -12.25 -1.31
C ASN A 259 -8.94 -10.80 -1.14
N PHE A 260 -8.23 -9.90 -1.81
CA PHE A 260 -8.60 -8.50 -1.88
C PHE A 260 -9.60 -8.29 -3.02
N ASP A 261 -10.90 -8.17 -2.68
CA ASP A 261 -12.00 -8.00 -3.64
C ASP A 261 -12.80 -6.72 -3.36
N PRO A 262 -12.26 -5.54 -3.71
CA PRO A 262 -12.91 -4.25 -3.43
C PRO A 262 -14.22 -4.05 -4.21
N LEU A 263 -14.48 -4.83 -5.26
CA LEU A 263 -15.69 -4.75 -6.07
C LEU A 263 -16.72 -5.84 -5.74
N GLY A 264 -16.36 -6.83 -4.92
CA GLY A 264 -17.24 -7.95 -4.58
C GLY A 264 -17.45 -8.95 -5.73
N LEU A 265 -16.58 -8.96 -6.75
CA LEU A 265 -16.75 -9.79 -7.95
C LEU A 265 -16.64 -11.30 -7.67
N ILE A 266 -15.79 -11.69 -6.72
CA ILE A 266 -15.63 -13.09 -6.31
C ILE A 266 -16.48 -13.42 -5.07
N GLY A 267 -17.32 -12.49 -4.64
CA GLY A 267 -18.24 -12.66 -3.51
C GLY A 267 -19.06 -13.95 -3.56
N PRO A 268 -19.69 -14.31 -4.69
CA PRO A 268 -20.42 -15.57 -4.84
C PRO A 268 -19.55 -16.81 -4.65
N THR A 269 -18.32 -16.79 -5.17
CA THR A 269 -17.37 -17.90 -5.04
C THR A 269 -16.88 -18.08 -3.60
N LEU A 270 -16.72 -16.98 -2.85
CA LEU A 270 -16.32 -17.01 -1.44
C LEU A 270 -17.50 -17.25 -0.47
N LEU A 271 -18.75 -17.23 -0.96
CA LEU A 271 -19.94 -17.34 -0.12
C LEU A 271 -19.99 -18.64 0.70
N PRO A 272 -19.73 -19.84 0.13
CA PRO A 272 -19.74 -21.07 0.91
C PRO A 272 -18.78 -21.03 2.11
N ALA A 273 -17.55 -20.55 1.92
CA ALA A 273 -16.57 -20.42 3.00
C ALA A 273 -17.03 -19.41 4.07
N LYS A 274 -17.70 -18.31 3.67
CA LYS A 274 -18.27 -17.34 4.61
C LYS A 274 -19.42 -17.93 5.44
N LEU A 275 -20.26 -18.77 4.84
CA LEU A 275 -21.33 -19.48 5.54
C LEU A 275 -20.76 -20.49 6.54
N LEU A 276 -19.71 -21.23 6.16
CA LEU A 276 -18.98 -22.09 7.09
C LEU A 276 -18.38 -21.30 8.26
N TYR A 277 -17.73 -20.16 7.98
CA TYR A 277 -17.21 -19.30 9.04
C TYR A 277 -18.30 -18.80 9.99
N GLN A 278 -19.50 -18.51 9.48
CA GLN A 278 -20.66 -18.17 10.30
C GLN A 278 -21.09 -19.34 11.20
N LYS A 279 -21.15 -20.58 10.67
CA LYS A 279 -21.41 -21.81 11.45
C LYS A 279 -20.40 -21.96 12.59
N VAL A 280 -19.11 -21.83 12.29
CA VAL A 280 -18.02 -21.89 13.29
C VAL A 280 -18.16 -20.78 14.35
N CYS A 281 -18.54 -19.56 13.94
CA CYS A 281 -18.76 -18.46 14.88
C CYS A 281 -19.90 -18.74 15.87
N ASN A 282 -20.99 -19.37 15.43
CA ASN A 282 -22.15 -19.69 16.26
C ASN A 282 -21.84 -20.73 17.35
N ARG A 283 -20.72 -21.46 17.24
CA ARG A 283 -20.21 -22.37 18.28
C ARG A 283 -19.47 -21.66 19.42
N ASN A 284 -19.28 -20.33 19.35
CA ASN A 284 -18.64 -19.51 20.38
C ASN A 284 -17.23 -19.97 20.79
N ILE A 285 -16.45 -20.54 19.87
CA ILE A 285 -15.05 -20.88 20.10
C ILE A 285 -14.14 -19.64 20.01
N ASP A 286 -13.02 -19.69 20.74
CA ASP A 286 -11.96 -18.68 20.69
C ASP A 286 -11.24 -18.67 19.32
N TRP A 287 -10.48 -17.61 19.04
CA TRP A 287 -9.71 -17.44 17.79
C TRP A 287 -8.79 -18.61 17.47
N ASN A 288 -8.19 -19.22 18.49
CA ASN A 288 -7.30 -20.38 18.35
C ASN A 288 -8.04 -21.71 18.51
N GLY A 289 -9.37 -21.70 18.64
CA GLY A 289 -10.19 -22.91 18.72
C GLY A 289 -10.15 -23.69 17.39
N PRO A 290 -9.96 -25.01 17.42
CA PRO A 290 -9.89 -25.83 16.21
C PRO A 290 -11.26 -25.99 15.56
N LEU A 291 -11.27 -26.17 14.24
CA LEU A 291 -12.44 -26.65 13.49
C LEU A 291 -12.72 -28.12 13.84
N GLU A 292 -13.99 -28.51 13.80
CA GLU A 292 -14.41 -29.91 13.86
C GLU A 292 -14.06 -30.64 12.54
N GLU A 293 -14.07 -31.96 12.57
CA GLU A 293 -13.68 -32.79 11.42
C GLU A 293 -14.60 -32.54 10.21
N ASP A 294 -15.91 -32.42 10.42
CA ASP A 294 -16.88 -32.11 9.37
C ASP A 294 -16.68 -30.72 8.74
N GLU A 295 -16.34 -29.72 9.57
CA GLU A 295 -16.03 -28.36 9.12
C GLU A 295 -14.72 -28.30 8.34
N LEU A 296 -13.72 -29.09 8.75
CA LEU A 296 -12.45 -29.21 8.06
C LEU A 296 -12.61 -29.91 6.70
N GLU A 297 -13.45 -30.94 6.63
CA GLU A 297 -13.83 -31.58 5.36
C GLU A 297 -14.62 -30.62 4.46
N GLU A 298 -15.54 -29.83 5.02
CA GLU A 298 -16.29 -28.83 4.29
C GLU A 298 -15.39 -27.75 3.68
N ILE A 299 -14.46 -27.16 4.44
CA ILE A 299 -13.55 -26.15 3.89
C ILE A 299 -12.60 -26.74 2.84
N ASN A 300 -12.11 -27.96 3.04
CA ASN A 300 -11.23 -28.59 2.06
C ASN A 300 -11.96 -28.89 0.75
N ARG A 301 -13.24 -29.29 0.79
CA ARG A 301 -14.09 -29.42 -0.41
C ARG A 301 -14.30 -28.09 -1.11
N ILE A 302 -14.58 -27.01 -0.36
CA ILE A 302 -14.72 -25.66 -0.93
C ILE A 302 -13.42 -25.21 -1.61
N ILE A 303 -12.26 -25.49 -1.01
CA ILE A 303 -10.95 -25.19 -1.60
C ILE A 303 -10.70 -26.03 -2.85
N GLU A 304 -11.10 -27.29 -2.85
CA GLU A 304 -11.00 -28.17 -4.02
C GLU A 304 -11.90 -27.68 -5.16
N ASP A 305 -13.12 -27.22 -4.85
CA ASP A 305 -14.05 -26.60 -5.81
C ASP A 305 -13.49 -25.29 -6.39
N TRP A 306 -12.77 -24.51 -5.56
CA TRP A 306 -11.99 -23.38 -6.06
C TRP A 306 -10.83 -23.83 -6.95
N GLY A 307 -10.20 -24.97 -6.66
CA GLY A 307 -9.09 -25.54 -7.43
C GLY A 307 -7.95 -24.55 -7.68
N GLU A 308 -7.32 -24.65 -8.86
CA GLU A 308 -6.37 -23.63 -9.34
C GLU A 308 -7.07 -22.45 -10.04
N GLN A 309 -8.36 -22.21 -9.77
CA GLN A 309 -9.11 -21.17 -10.47
C GLN A 309 -8.47 -19.81 -10.24
N GLU A 310 -8.05 -19.21 -11.35
CA GLU A 310 -7.76 -17.79 -11.43
C GLU A 310 -9.02 -17.12 -12.00
N PHE A 311 -9.64 -16.27 -11.20
CA PHE A 311 -10.69 -15.40 -11.71
C PHE A 311 -10.05 -14.41 -12.68
N ILE A 312 -10.29 -14.59 -13.97
CA ILE A 312 -9.74 -13.75 -15.03
C ILE A 312 -10.88 -12.98 -15.69
N ARG A 313 -10.74 -11.67 -15.80
CA ARG A 313 -11.71 -10.80 -16.46
C ARG A 313 -11.02 -9.82 -17.40
N PRO A 314 -11.46 -9.68 -18.66
CA PRO A 314 -11.05 -8.58 -19.52
C PRO A 314 -11.32 -7.23 -18.85
N ARG A 315 -10.40 -6.27 -19.02
CA ARG A 315 -10.64 -4.89 -18.58
C ARG A 315 -11.65 -4.20 -19.49
N ASN A 316 -11.56 -4.45 -20.80
CA ASN A 316 -12.49 -4.00 -21.84
C ASN A 316 -13.19 -5.19 -22.49
#